data_AF-J4WPH3-F1
#
_entry.id   AF-J4WPH3-F1
#
_cell.length_a   1.000
_cell.length_b   1.000
_cell.length_c   1.000
_cell.angle_alpha   90.00
_cell.angle_beta   90.00
_cell.angle_gamma   90.00
#
_symmetry.space_group_name_H-M   'P 1'
#
loop_
_entity.id
_entity.type
_entity.pdbx_description
1 polymer ?
#
loop_
_entity_poly.entity_id
_entity_poly.type
_entity_poly.pdbx_seq_one_letter_code
_entity_poly.pdbx_strand_id
1 'polypeptide(L)'
;MFDNFTHYKYLFLSFLLVACGGGGGSSSTPEMPSSSKNNAPFFINTISEIEIDELQTEVVTIEADDADGDIIRYSLSGDDPSYFSISSNGEIAFNEIPSYQVKNEFSITIEVTDNIDSASHQLKIYLLRVCNELFLGYKVCLEEENLAITYDRQTDYPTWQDWDGDCQNNRHEVLINEHIDDDQNHPLVLSSDNCYVNSGKWYDPYDNIYFYNSSEVQIDHVVALYEAHKSGAWYFPAARKLKFANNIDFDDLLIAVGGSSNSKKSSFDPASWMPSNINYSCEYLRKWLNIKAEFRLSIDEDEKIAIESLYETNKC
;
A
#
# COMPACT_ATOMS: atom_id res chain seq x y z
N MET A 1 -5.60 4.50 -0.42
CA MET A 1 -7.01 4.95 -0.32
C MET A 1 -7.69 4.20 0.80
N PHE A 2 -7.69 4.74 2.01
CA PHE A 2 -8.35 4.17 3.18
C PHE A 2 -9.78 4.72 3.26
N ASP A 3 -10.78 3.94 2.87
CA ASP A 3 -12.19 4.36 2.96
C ASP A 3 -12.86 3.86 4.24
N ASN A 4 -13.14 4.81 5.13
CA ASN A 4 -14.03 4.66 6.28
C ASN A 4 -15.50 4.70 5.82
N PHE A 5 -16.20 3.56 5.81
CA PHE A 5 -17.65 3.54 5.55
C PHE A 5 -18.47 3.70 6.82
N THR A 6 -19.24 4.78 6.86
CA THR A 6 -20.19 5.12 7.93
C THR A 6 -21.54 4.43 7.64
N HIS A 7 -22.06 3.66 8.59
CA HIS A 7 -23.35 2.97 8.49
C HIS A 7 -24.55 3.93 8.36
N TYR A 8 -25.36 3.77 7.31
CA TYR A 8 -26.74 4.28 7.25
C TYR A 8 -27.75 3.12 7.36
N LYS A 9 -28.54 3.12 8.45
CA LYS A 9 -29.69 2.23 8.63
C LYS A 9 -30.91 2.79 7.89
N TYR A 10 -31.42 2.08 6.88
CA TYR A 10 -32.71 2.37 6.27
C TYR A 10 -33.81 1.49 6.89
N LEU A 11 -34.81 2.16 7.48
CA LEU A 11 -36.00 1.58 8.09
C LEU A 11 -37.06 1.38 7.00
N PHE A 12 -37.35 0.14 6.61
CA PHE A 12 -38.44 -0.15 5.67
C PHE A 12 -39.79 -0.26 6.40
N LEU A 13 -40.71 0.65 6.05
CA LEU A 13 -42.08 0.70 6.55
C LEU A 13 -42.96 -0.21 5.67
N SER A 14 -43.53 -1.27 6.23
CA SER A 14 -44.45 -2.16 5.51
C SER A 14 -45.89 -1.62 5.54
N PHE A 15 -46.52 -1.53 4.37
CA PHE A 15 -47.94 -1.25 4.22
C PHE A 15 -48.71 -2.56 4.05
N LEU A 16 -49.71 -2.78 4.92
CA LEU A 16 -50.70 -3.84 4.78
C LEU A 16 -51.82 -3.40 3.83
N LEU A 17 -52.08 -4.18 2.78
CA LEU A 17 -53.31 -4.11 2.00
C LEU A 17 -54.08 -5.43 2.16
N VAL A 18 -55.29 -5.33 2.69
CA VAL A 18 -56.27 -6.43 2.74
C VAL A 18 -57.12 -6.35 1.47
N ALA A 19 -57.14 -7.44 0.70
CA ALA A 19 -58.13 -7.67 -0.35
C ALA A 19 -58.72 -9.06 -0.19
N CYS A 20 -60.06 -9.13 -0.21
CA CYS A 20 -60.84 -10.36 -0.13
C CYS A 20 -61.71 -10.47 -1.38
N GLY A 21 -61.85 -11.69 -1.90
CA GLY A 21 -62.70 -12.07 -3.03
C GLY A 21 -61.88 -12.90 -4.02
N GLY A 22 -62.30 -14.04 -4.53
CA GLY A 22 -63.56 -14.78 -4.50
C GLY A 22 -63.39 -15.85 -5.59
N GLY A 23 -63.73 -17.10 -5.28
CA GLY A 23 -63.30 -18.28 -6.04
C GLY A 23 -63.84 -18.41 -7.47
N GLY A 24 -63.08 -19.14 -8.28
CA GLY A 24 -63.48 -19.68 -9.59
C GLY A 24 -62.50 -20.78 -9.98
N GLY A 25 -62.91 -22.04 -9.84
CA GLY A 25 -62.10 -23.20 -10.15
C GLY A 25 -61.82 -23.33 -11.64
N SER A 26 -60.54 -23.26 -11.99
CA SER A 26 -59.99 -23.79 -13.23
C SER A 26 -58.96 -24.84 -12.84
N SER A 27 -59.07 -26.03 -13.43
CA SER A 27 -58.15 -27.14 -13.23
C SER A 27 -56.80 -26.81 -13.87
N SER A 28 -55.96 -26.08 -13.15
CA SER A 28 -54.53 -26.10 -13.38
C SER A 28 -54.01 -27.42 -12.81
N THR A 29 -53.55 -28.31 -13.68
CA THR A 29 -52.52 -29.28 -13.32
C THR A 29 -51.44 -28.56 -12.49
N PRO A 30 -50.98 -29.10 -11.35
CA PRO A 30 -49.86 -28.47 -10.65
C PRO A 30 -48.69 -28.48 -11.63
N GLU A 31 -48.31 -27.32 -12.15
CA GLU A 31 -46.97 -27.15 -12.72
C GLU A 31 -46.01 -27.57 -11.61
N MET A 32 -45.21 -28.61 -11.88
CA MET A 32 -44.06 -28.89 -11.05
C MET A 32 -43.25 -27.60 -10.94
N PRO A 33 -42.66 -27.25 -9.78
CA PRO A 33 -41.79 -26.10 -9.71
C PRO A 33 -40.74 -26.27 -10.81
N SER A 34 -40.70 -25.33 -11.75
CA SER A 34 -39.56 -25.14 -12.63
C SER A 34 -38.35 -25.15 -11.72
N SER A 35 -37.45 -26.16 -11.82
CA SER A 35 -36.23 -26.13 -11.02
C SER A 35 -35.47 -24.89 -11.46
N SER A 36 -35.46 -23.84 -10.64
CA SER A 36 -34.62 -22.69 -10.91
C SER A 36 -33.20 -23.22 -11.08
N LYS A 37 -32.56 -22.81 -12.18
CA LYS A 37 -31.16 -23.13 -12.40
C LYS A 37 -30.38 -22.45 -11.27
N ASN A 38 -29.58 -23.22 -10.52
CA ASN A 38 -28.70 -22.72 -9.47
C ASN A 38 -27.77 -21.62 -10.01
N ASN A 39 -27.62 -20.55 -9.25
CA ASN A 39 -26.58 -19.54 -9.42
C ASN A 39 -25.53 -19.78 -8.33
N ALA A 40 -24.26 -19.76 -8.71
CA ALA A 40 -23.19 -19.87 -7.73
C ALA A 40 -23.19 -18.65 -6.79
N PRO A 41 -22.76 -18.82 -5.52
CA PRO A 41 -22.58 -17.70 -4.61
C PRO A 41 -21.52 -16.72 -5.13
N PHE A 42 -21.57 -15.48 -4.67
CA PHE A 42 -20.64 -14.42 -5.07
C PHE A 42 -20.16 -13.60 -3.88
N PHE A 43 -18.94 -13.09 -3.97
CA PHE A 43 -18.38 -12.19 -2.97
C PHE A 43 -18.97 -10.78 -3.10
N ILE A 44 -19.44 -10.20 -2.00
CA ILE A 44 -19.86 -8.80 -1.91
C ILE A 44 -18.62 -7.89 -1.87
N ASN A 45 -17.59 -8.29 -1.12
CA ASN A 45 -16.31 -7.60 -1.07
C ASN A 45 -15.17 -8.51 -1.53
N THR A 46 -14.21 -7.94 -2.27
CA THR A 46 -13.02 -8.66 -2.75
C THR A 46 -11.77 -7.91 -2.31
N ILE A 47 -11.03 -8.50 -1.38
CA ILE A 47 -9.77 -7.96 -0.85
C ILE A 47 -8.68 -8.91 -1.30
N SER A 48 -7.88 -8.52 -2.30
CA SER A 48 -6.81 -9.37 -2.83
C SER A 48 -5.54 -9.32 -1.98
N GLU A 49 -5.37 -8.23 -1.24
CA GLU A 49 -4.20 -7.99 -0.41
C GLU A 49 -4.55 -7.14 0.80
N ILE A 50 -3.94 -7.43 1.95
CA ILE A 50 -4.02 -6.63 3.16
C ILE A 50 -2.68 -6.58 3.88
N GLU A 51 -2.35 -5.44 4.47
CA GLU A 51 -1.25 -5.32 5.43
C GLU A 51 -1.81 -5.25 6.85
N ILE A 52 -1.22 -5.99 7.78
CA ILE A 52 -1.69 -6.07 9.16
C ILE A 52 -0.56 -6.13 10.16
N ASP A 53 -0.72 -5.50 11.33
CA ASP A 53 0.27 -5.54 12.39
C ASP A 53 0.42 -6.95 12.96
N GLU A 54 1.64 -7.33 13.32
CA GLU A 54 1.87 -8.46 14.22
C GLU A 54 1.25 -8.21 15.60
N LEU A 55 1.25 -9.25 16.45
CA LEU A 55 0.73 -9.19 17.82
C LEU A 55 -0.81 -9.09 17.94
N GLN A 56 -1.54 -9.33 16.85
CA GLN A 56 -3.00 -9.45 16.84
C GLN A 56 -3.46 -10.63 15.96
N THR A 57 -4.65 -11.15 16.23
CA THR A 57 -5.19 -12.31 15.52
C THR A 57 -6.30 -11.98 14.53
N GLU A 58 -7.00 -10.86 14.68
CA GLU A 58 -8.01 -10.43 13.70
C GLU A 58 -7.34 -10.18 12.34
N VAL A 59 -7.99 -10.51 11.22
CA VAL A 59 -7.46 -10.23 9.87
C VAL A 59 -8.44 -9.37 9.08
N VAL A 60 -9.58 -9.95 8.69
CA VAL A 60 -10.56 -9.31 7.82
C VAL A 60 -11.88 -10.08 7.86
N THR A 61 -12.98 -9.43 7.47
CA THR A 61 -14.26 -10.10 7.22
C THR A 61 -14.55 -10.14 5.73
N ILE A 62 -14.87 -11.33 5.22
CA ILE A 62 -15.31 -11.57 3.85
C ILE A 62 -16.82 -11.75 3.84
N GLU A 63 -17.49 -10.98 3.00
CA GLU A 63 -18.93 -11.00 2.78
C GLU A 63 -19.22 -11.66 1.44
N ALA A 64 -20.20 -12.56 1.44
CA ALA A 64 -20.71 -13.22 0.25
C ALA A 64 -22.22 -13.41 0.37
N ASP A 65 -22.88 -13.52 -0.78
CA ASP A 65 -24.31 -13.70 -0.91
C ASP A 65 -24.61 -14.68 -2.04
N ASP A 66 -25.86 -15.10 -2.11
CA ASP A 66 -26.36 -16.02 -3.11
C ASP A 66 -27.67 -15.51 -3.72
N ALA A 67 -27.79 -15.54 -5.03
CA ALA A 67 -28.94 -14.97 -5.73
C ALA A 67 -30.23 -15.79 -5.57
N ASP A 68 -30.10 -17.09 -5.30
CA ASP A 68 -31.21 -18.01 -5.02
C ASP A 68 -31.59 -18.00 -3.52
N GLY A 69 -30.78 -17.37 -2.67
CA GLY A 69 -30.96 -17.28 -1.23
C GLY A 69 -30.53 -18.55 -0.50
N ASP A 70 -29.64 -19.34 -1.12
CA ASP A 70 -29.15 -20.59 -0.55
C ASP A 70 -28.18 -20.37 0.63
N ILE A 71 -28.05 -21.39 1.48
CA ILE A 71 -27.14 -21.34 2.63
C ILE A 71 -25.71 -21.55 2.16
N ILE A 72 -24.92 -20.49 2.22
CA ILE A 72 -23.50 -20.51 1.89
C ILE A 72 -22.61 -21.05 3.02
N ARG A 73 -21.45 -21.59 2.66
CA ARG A 73 -20.40 -22.06 3.57
C ARG A 73 -19.05 -21.53 3.13
N TYR A 74 -18.28 -21.07 4.10
CA TYR A 74 -16.91 -20.62 3.90
C TYR A 74 -15.91 -21.76 4.17
N SER A 75 -14.84 -21.82 3.40
CA SER A 75 -13.67 -22.65 3.65
C SER A 75 -12.38 -21.94 3.22
N LEU A 76 -11.25 -22.37 3.79
CA LEU A 76 -9.91 -21.87 3.44
C LEU A 76 -9.09 -22.99 2.80
N SER A 77 -8.37 -22.64 1.74
CA SER A 77 -7.39 -23.48 1.06
C SER A 77 -6.18 -22.65 0.62
N GLY A 78 -5.32 -23.18 -0.26
CA GLY A 78 -4.11 -22.49 -0.74
C GLY A 78 -2.85 -22.88 0.03
N ASP A 79 -1.89 -21.95 0.11
CA ASP A 79 -0.54 -22.22 0.59
C ASP A 79 -0.45 -22.25 2.12
N ASP A 80 -1.14 -21.33 2.80
CA ASP A 80 -1.04 -21.10 4.25
C ASP A 80 -2.36 -21.26 5.05
N PRO A 81 -3.36 -22.08 4.65
CA PRO A 81 -4.66 -22.12 5.33
C PRO A 81 -4.57 -22.58 6.80
N SER A 82 -3.53 -23.33 7.19
CA SER A 82 -3.34 -23.81 8.56
C SER A 82 -3.07 -22.71 9.59
N TYR A 83 -2.67 -21.52 9.15
CA TYR A 83 -2.44 -20.37 10.04
C TYR A 83 -3.73 -19.66 10.43
N PHE A 84 -4.84 -19.95 9.75
CA PHE A 84 -6.06 -19.18 9.85
C PHE A 84 -7.26 -20.05 10.19
N SER A 85 -8.30 -19.40 10.67
CA SER A 85 -9.66 -19.91 10.74
C SER A 85 -10.60 -18.91 10.08
N ILE A 86 -11.73 -19.41 9.56
CA ILE A 86 -12.82 -18.59 9.04
C ILE A 86 -14.11 -18.97 9.76
N SER A 87 -14.84 -17.98 10.27
CA SER A 87 -16.14 -18.20 10.91
C SER A 87 -17.25 -18.40 9.87
N SER A 88 -18.43 -18.84 10.31
CA SER A 88 -19.60 -18.94 9.43
C SER A 88 -20.08 -17.58 8.90
N ASN A 89 -19.65 -16.49 9.53
CA ASN A 89 -19.95 -15.12 9.13
C ASN A 89 -18.84 -14.52 8.25
N GLY A 90 -17.84 -15.31 7.85
CA GLY A 90 -16.74 -14.87 6.99
C GLY A 90 -15.63 -14.11 7.70
N GLU A 91 -15.60 -14.10 9.04
CA GLU A 91 -14.52 -13.48 9.82
C GLU A 91 -13.27 -14.37 9.76
N ILE A 92 -12.16 -13.84 9.23
CA ILE A 92 -10.87 -14.50 9.15
C ILE A 92 -9.98 -14.02 10.30
N ALA A 93 -9.37 -14.97 11.01
CA ALA A 93 -8.42 -14.70 12.08
C ALA A 93 -7.24 -15.68 12.05
N PHE A 94 -6.08 -15.23 12.50
CA PHE A 94 -4.96 -16.13 12.82
C PHE A 94 -5.34 -17.05 13.98
N ASN A 95 -4.91 -18.31 13.89
CA ASN A 95 -5.11 -19.32 14.95
C ASN A 95 -4.24 -19.04 16.19
N GLU A 96 -3.10 -18.37 16.00
CA GLU A 96 -2.15 -17.97 17.03
C GLU A 96 -1.67 -16.55 16.73
N ILE A 97 -1.18 -15.83 17.76
CA ILE A 97 -0.61 -14.50 17.57
C ILE A 97 0.61 -14.59 16.62
N PRO A 98 0.59 -13.92 15.47
CA PRO A 98 1.65 -14.01 14.48
C PRO A 98 2.86 -13.15 14.90
N SER A 99 4.05 -13.55 14.42
CA SER A 99 5.31 -12.82 14.63
C SER A 99 5.96 -12.52 13.29
N TYR A 100 6.29 -11.25 13.07
CA TYR A 100 6.92 -10.76 11.85
C TYR A 100 8.22 -11.51 11.56
N GLN A 101 9.05 -11.75 12.57
CA GLN A 101 10.36 -12.40 12.42
C GLN A 101 10.27 -13.89 12.06
N VAL A 102 9.09 -14.51 12.21
CA VAL A 102 8.86 -15.91 11.84
C VAL A 102 8.41 -16.03 10.39
N LYS A 103 7.37 -15.26 10.02
CA LYS A 103 6.82 -15.22 8.65
C LYS A 103 6.02 -13.93 8.49
N ASN A 104 6.23 -13.24 7.37
CA ASN A 104 5.64 -11.94 7.11
C ASN A 104 4.86 -11.82 5.78
N GLU A 105 4.65 -12.94 5.10
CA GLU A 105 3.76 -13.07 3.95
C GLU A 105 2.99 -14.38 4.06
N PHE A 106 1.67 -14.31 3.90
CA PHE A 106 0.77 -15.46 3.87
C PHE A 106 -0.12 -15.39 2.61
N SER A 107 -0.50 -16.57 2.10
CA SER A 107 -1.40 -16.71 0.95
C SER A 107 -2.48 -17.73 1.27
N ILE A 108 -3.74 -17.30 1.24
CA ILE A 108 -4.91 -18.17 1.39
C ILE A 108 -5.89 -17.98 0.24
N THR A 109 -6.62 -19.04 -0.08
CA THR A 109 -7.77 -19.00 -1.00
C THR A 109 -9.03 -19.19 -0.18
N ILE A 110 -9.92 -18.21 -0.23
CA ILE A 110 -11.25 -18.26 0.37
C ILE A 110 -12.19 -18.88 -0.65
N GLU A 111 -12.93 -19.91 -0.27
CA GLU A 111 -13.99 -20.49 -1.07
C GLU A 111 -15.35 -20.30 -0.36
N VAL A 112 -16.36 -19.95 -1.15
CA VAL A 112 -17.76 -19.87 -0.72
C VAL A 112 -18.58 -20.81 -1.59
N THR A 113 -19.36 -21.70 -0.97
CA THR A 113 -20.16 -22.70 -1.68
C THR A 113 -21.58 -22.84 -1.10
N ASP A 114 -22.55 -23.09 -1.97
CA ASP A 114 -23.92 -23.51 -1.66
C ASP A 114 -24.07 -25.06 -1.61
N ASN A 115 -22.95 -25.80 -1.71
CA ASN A 115 -22.79 -27.26 -1.91
C ASN A 115 -23.11 -27.80 -3.32
N ILE A 116 -23.44 -26.94 -4.27
CA ILE A 116 -23.68 -27.27 -5.67
C ILE A 116 -22.58 -26.64 -6.52
N ASP A 117 -22.43 -25.32 -6.43
CA ASP A 117 -21.41 -24.52 -7.08
C ASP A 117 -20.58 -23.74 -6.03
N SER A 118 -19.47 -23.13 -6.48
CA SER A 118 -18.62 -22.32 -5.60
C SER A 118 -17.96 -21.16 -6.32
N ALA A 119 -17.59 -20.15 -5.53
CA ALA A 119 -16.71 -19.05 -5.93
C ALA A 119 -15.46 -19.05 -5.06
N SER A 120 -14.34 -18.62 -5.61
CA SER A 120 -13.07 -18.55 -4.88
C SER A 120 -12.35 -17.23 -5.13
N HIS A 121 -11.63 -16.77 -4.11
CA HIS A 121 -10.84 -15.54 -4.15
C HIS A 121 -9.53 -15.73 -3.38
N GLN A 122 -8.41 -15.25 -3.93
CA GLN A 122 -7.11 -15.31 -3.26
C GLN A 122 -6.88 -14.04 -2.44
N LEU A 123 -6.46 -14.21 -1.18
CA LEU A 123 -6.04 -13.13 -0.29
C LEU A 123 -4.57 -13.33 0.08
N LYS A 124 -3.76 -12.30 -0.21
CA LYS A 124 -2.40 -12.16 0.32
C LYS A 124 -2.41 -11.31 1.57
N ILE A 125 -1.69 -11.75 2.60
CA ILE A 125 -1.61 -11.05 3.88
C ILE A 125 -0.16 -10.74 4.15
N TYR A 126 0.15 -9.46 4.30
CA TYR A 126 1.47 -8.97 4.67
C TYR A 126 1.48 -8.59 6.14
N LEU A 127 2.32 -9.28 6.91
CA LEU A 127 2.50 -8.94 8.32
C LEU A 127 3.46 -7.76 8.42
N LEU A 128 3.13 -6.80 9.26
CA LEU A 128 3.93 -5.61 9.53
C LEU A 128 4.44 -5.68 10.96
N ARG A 129 5.75 -5.47 11.16
CA ARG A 129 6.33 -5.42 12.51
C ARG A 129 5.75 -4.28 13.33
N VAL A 130 5.59 -4.41 14.64
CA VAL A 130 5.04 -3.31 15.48
C VAL A 130 6.15 -2.44 16.05
N CYS A 131 6.06 -1.12 15.83
CA CYS A 131 7.02 -0.14 16.34
C CYS A 131 6.32 0.86 17.26
N ASN A 132 6.79 0.94 18.51
CA ASN A 132 6.09 1.65 19.59
C ASN A 132 6.89 2.82 20.19
N GLU A 133 8.14 3.04 19.74
CA GLU A 133 8.95 4.13 20.25
C GLU A 133 8.47 5.45 19.67
N LEU A 134 8.19 6.43 20.54
CA LEU A 134 7.81 7.77 20.11
C LEU A 134 9.06 8.63 19.98
N PHE A 135 9.39 9.03 18.76
CA PHE A 135 10.54 9.87 18.44
C PHE A 135 10.09 11.09 17.65
N LEU A 136 10.24 12.29 18.24
CA LEU A 136 9.88 13.57 17.63
C LEU A 136 8.45 13.62 17.03
N GLY A 137 7.50 12.91 17.66
CA GLY A 137 6.10 12.84 17.23
C GLY A 137 5.76 11.66 16.31
N TYR A 138 6.74 10.85 15.92
CA TYR A 138 6.59 9.68 15.05
C TYR A 138 6.71 8.39 15.83
N LYS A 139 5.90 7.38 15.47
CA LYS A 139 6.10 6.01 15.97
C LYS A 139 7.15 5.33 15.10
N VAL A 140 8.32 5.06 15.67
CA VAL A 140 9.49 4.53 14.95
C VAL A 140 9.99 3.25 15.61
N CYS A 141 10.86 2.56 14.89
CA CYS A 141 11.57 1.39 15.39
C CYS A 141 13.02 1.81 15.67
N LEU A 142 13.51 1.62 16.89
CA LEU A 142 14.89 1.97 17.25
C LEU A 142 15.74 0.71 17.32
N GLU A 143 16.51 0.46 16.27
CA GLU A 143 17.28 -0.76 16.10
C GLU A 143 18.49 -0.49 15.18
N GLU A 144 19.61 -1.14 15.46
CA GLU A 144 20.82 -1.05 14.62
C GLU A 144 20.58 -1.59 13.21
N GLU A 145 21.30 -1.01 12.25
CA GLU A 145 21.26 -1.46 10.86
C GLU A 145 21.88 -2.84 10.68
N ASN A 146 21.32 -3.61 9.74
CA ASN A 146 21.88 -4.89 9.36
C ASN A 146 22.77 -4.78 8.12
N LEU A 147 24.05 -4.50 8.35
CA LEU A 147 25.06 -4.38 7.29
C LEU A 147 25.54 -5.73 6.73
N ALA A 148 25.10 -6.86 7.31
CA ALA A 148 25.53 -8.19 6.89
C ALA A 148 24.69 -8.77 5.74
N ILE A 149 23.54 -8.17 5.42
CA ILE A 149 22.66 -8.65 4.35
C ILE A 149 23.13 -8.14 3.00
N THR A 150 23.09 -9.01 2.01
CA THR A 150 23.45 -8.66 0.62
C THR A 150 22.36 -7.80 0.01
N TYR A 151 22.78 -6.72 -0.62
CA TYR A 151 21.92 -5.81 -1.37
C TYR A 151 22.21 -5.91 -2.86
N ASP A 152 21.18 -6.17 -3.66
CA ASP A 152 21.22 -6.04 -5.12
C ASP A 152 20.09 -5.12 -5.58
N ARG A 153 20.44 -3.88 -5.97
CA ARG A 153 19.44 -2.86 -6.34
C ARG A 153 18.45 -3.36 -7.40
N GLN A 154 18.93 -4.07 -8.42
CA GLN A 154 18.08 -4.46 -9.55
C GLN A 154 17.11 -5.58 -9.17
N THR A 155 17.56 -6.51 -8.35
CA THR A 155 16.79 -7.70 -7.95
C THR A 155 15.88 -7.40 -6.77
N ASP A 156 16.38 -6.67 -5.75
CA ASP A 156 15.60 -6.34 -4.56
C ASP A 156 14.58 -5.22 -4.81
N TYR A 157 14.95 -4.20 -5.61
CA TYR A 157 14.16 -2.98 -5.79
C TYR A 157 14.05 -2.58 -7.27
N PRO A 158 13.46 -3.44 -8.13
CA PRO A 158 13.32 -3.15 -9.54
C PRO A 158 12.50 -1.87 -9.76
N THR A 159 13.13 -0.90 -10.42
CA THR A 159 12.58 0.42 -10.76
C THR A 159 12.86 0.70 -12.23
N TRP A 160 12.04 1.47 -12.94
CA TRP A 160 10.76 2.07 -12.51
C TRP A 160 9.59 1.28 -13.11
N GLN A 161 8.55 1.02 -12.32
CA GLN A 161 7.32 0.39 -12.82
C GLN A 161 6.44 1.39 -13.55
N ASP A 162 5.53 0.86 -14.37
CA ASP A 162 4.43 1.57 -15.02
C ASP A 162 3.16 0.89 -14.51
N TRP A 163 2.49 1.52 -13.53
CA TRP A 163 1.41 0.89 -12.77
C TRP A 163 0.05 0.96 -13.49
N ASP A 164 -0.19 2.01 -14.27
CA ASP A 164 -1.44 2.23 -14.99
C ASP A 164 -1.37 1.79 -16.47
N GLY A 165 -0.17 1.45 -16.95
CA GLY A 165 0.06 0.90 -18.28
C GLY A 165 -0.04 1.95 -19.38
N ASP A 166 0.19 3.22 -19.04
CA ASP A 166 0.07 4.33 -19.98
C ASP A 166 1.35 4.63 -20.79
N CYS A 167 2.43 3.86 -20.52
CA CYS A 167 3.82 3.96 -21.00
C CYS A 167 4.77 4.89 -20.22
N GLN A 168 4.26 5.69 -19.30
CA GLN A 168 5.06 6.53 -18.42
C GLN A 168 5.37 5.73 -17.14
N ASN A 169 6.65 5.39 -16.98
CA ASN A 169 7.05 4.78 -15.72
C ASN A 169 7.01 5.81 -14.57
N ASN A 170 7.03 5.33 -13.33
CA ASN A 170 6.95 6.14 -12.12
C ASN A 170 7.96 7.29 -12.04
N ARG A 171 9.11 7.21 -12.73
CA ARG A 171 10.02 8.35 -12.82
C ARG A 171 9.40 9.50 -13.61
N HIS A 172 8.75 9.20 -14.73
CA HIS A 172 8.07 10.20 -15.54
C HIS A 172 6.83 10.73 -14.84
N GLU A 173 6.10 9.88 -14.12
CA GLU A 173 5.00 10.32 -13.23
C GLU A 173 5.45 11.37 -12.22
N VAL A 174 6.54 11.10 -11.48
CA VAL A 174 7.07 12.08 -10.51
C VAL A 174 7.52 13.37 -11.20
N LEU A 175 8.18 13.28 -12.37
CA LEU A 175 8.58 14.48 -13.11
C LEU A 175 7.38 15.31 -13.58
N ILE A 176 6.25 14.68 -13.93
CA ILE A 176 5.04 15.39 -14.32
C ILE A 176 4.38 16.02 -13.11
N ASN A 177 4.25 15.26 -12.02
CA ASN A 177 3.63 15.73 -10.78
C ASN A 177 4.38 16.90 -10.15
N GLU A 178 5.72 16.87 -10.16
CA GLU A 178 6.55 17.92 -9.57
C GLU A 178 6.92 19.05 -10.54
N HIS A 179 6.40 19.05 -11.77
CA HIS A 179 6.60 20.16 -12.69
C HIS A 179 5.94 21.44 -12.17
N ILE A 180 6.70 22.54 -12.14
CA ILE A 180 6.21 23.85 -11.79
C ILE A 180 5.77 24.61 -13.05
N ASP A 181 4.45 24.74 -13.24
CA ASP A 181 3.83 25.45 -14.37
C ASP A 181 3.65 26.96 -14.11
N ASP A 182 4.76 27.64 -13.77
CA ASP A 182 4.78 29.08 -13.49
C ASP A 182 5.66 29.89 -14.47
N ASP A 183 6.35 29.22 -15.40
CA ASP A 183 7.27 29.83 -16.37
C ASP A 183 6.99 29.36 -17.80
N GLN A 184 6.40 30.25 -18.59
CA GLN A 184 6.04 29.98 -19.99
C GLN A 184 7.24 29.70 -20.90
N ASN A 185 8.47 30.03 -20.48
CA ASN A 185 9.68 29.69 -21.25
C ASN A 185 10.14 28.25 -21.02
N HIS A 186 9.63 27.59 -19.98
CA HIS A 186 10.01 26.24 -19.58
C HIS A 186 8.77 25.36 -19.33
N PRO A 187 7.86 25.24 -20.32
CA PRO A 187 6.70 24.36 -20.17
C PRO A 187 7.13 22.89 -20.09
N LEU A 188 6.27 22.05 -19.54
CA LEU A 188 6.41 20.60 -19.63
C LEU A 188 6.37 20.16 -21.11
N VAL A 189 7.45 19.52 -21.57
CA VAL A 189 7.56 18.98 -22.92
C VAL A 189 7.77 17.48 -22.82
N LEU A 190 6.83 16.72 -23.40
CA LEU A 190 6.94 15.28 -23.54
C LEU A 190 7.58 14.88 -24.88
N SER A 191 7.96 13.60 -25.01
CA SER A 191 8.31 12.97 -26.27
C SER A 191 7.12 12.90 -27.21
N SER A 192 7.36 12.63 -28.50
CA SER A 192 6.29 12.58 -29.51
C SER A 192 5.25 11.48 -29.27
N ASP A 193 5.61 10.43 -28.54
CA ASP A 193 4.75 9.34 -28.10
C ASP A 193 4.16 9.56 -26.70
N ASN A 194 4.45 10.71 -26.06
CA ASN A 194 4.07 11.07 -24.71
C ASN A 194 4.61 10.18 -23.58
N CYS A 195 5.52 9.23 -23.85
CA CYS A 195 6.02 8.30 -22.83
C CYS A 195 7.16 8.86 -21.96
N TYR A 196 7.81 9.94 -22.40
CA TYR A 196 8.99 10.48 -21.74
C TYR A 196 8.88 11.99 -21.55
N VAL A 197 9.24 12.45 -20.36
CA VAL A 197 9.43 13.87 -20.08
C VAL A 197 10.81 14.30 -20.61
N ASN A 198 10.86 15.27 -21.52
CA ASN A 198 12.09 15.82 -22.10
C ASN A 198 12.60 17.06 -21.36
N SER A 199 11.70 18.00 -21.07
CA SER A 199 12.05 19.27 -20.41
C SER A 199 10.84 19.83 -19.64
N GLY A 200 11.12 20.79 -18.77
CA GLY A 200 10.14 21.39 -17.87
C GLY A 200 10.85 22.36 -16.94
N LYS A 201 10.27 22.58 -15.76
CA LYS A 201 10.89 23.30 -14.65
C LYS A 201 10.66 22.51 -13.37
N TRP A 202 11.76 22.18 -12.70
CA TRP A 202 11.77 21.47 -11.41
C TRP A 202 12.63 22.23 -10.42
N TYR A 203 12.20 22.25 -9.17
CA TYR A 203 12.96 22.84 -8.07
C TYR A 203 13.67 21.72 -7.31
N ASP A 204 15.00 21.80 -7.19
CA ASP A 204 15.77 20.92 -6.32
C ASP A 204 15.82 21.54 -4.91
N PRO A 205 15.05 21.00 -3.95
CA PRO A 205 15.04 21.51 -2.59
C PRO A 205 16.38 21.29 -1.86
N TYR A 206 17.22 20.37 -2.32
CA TYR A 206 18.50 20.08 -1.67
C TYR A 206 19.54 21.17 -1.85
N ASP A 207 19.54 21.79 -3.03
CA ASP A 207 20.54 22.79 -3.43
C ASP A 207 19.93 24.19 -3.65
N ASN A 208 18.60 24.33 -3.58
CA ASN A 208 17.87 25.57 -3.85
C ASN A 208 18.13 26.13 -5.27
N ILE A 209 18.04 25.24 -6.27
CA ILE A 209 18.26 25.57 -7.68
C ILE A 209 17.15 24.98 -8.54
N TYR A 210 16.95 25.54 -9.73
CA TYR A 210 16.00 25.02 -10.71
C TYR A 210 16.72 24.26 -11.82
N PHE A 211 16.11 23.17 -12.27
CA PHE A 211 16.52 22.39 -13.45
C PHE A 211 15.46 22.49 -14.54
N TYR A 212 15.91 22.43 -15.79
CA TYR A 212 15.03 22.59 -16.96
C TYR A 212 15.09 21.44 -17.96
N ASN A 213 16.11 20.58 -17.86
CA ASN A 213 16.25 19.38 -18.67
C ASN A 213 16.04 18.14 -17.79
N SER A 214 15.15 17.22 -18.22
CA SER A 214 14.83 16.04 -17.42
C SER A 214 16.03 15.09 -17.21
N SER A 215 17.05 15.16 -18.08
CA SER A 215 18.30 14.38 -17.93
C SER A 215 19.21 14.86 -16.80
N GLU A 216 19.02 16.09 -16.32
CA GLU A 216 19.75 16.63 -15.15
C GLU A 216 19.07 16.26 -13.83
N VAL A 217 17.78 15.92 -13.90
CA VAL A 217 16.92 15.60 -12.75
C VAL A 217 16.90 14.10 -12.51
N GLN A 218 17.14 13.67 -11.28
CA GLN A 218 16.94 12.30 -10.81
C GLN A 218 15.71 12.26 -9.90
N ILE A 219 15.11 11.07 -9.77
CA ILE A 219 14.12 10.83 -8.72
C ILE A 219 14.87 10.18 -7.56
N ASP A 220 15.01 10.91 -6.46
CA ASP A 220 15.59 10.40 -5.22
C ASP A 220 14.54 9.71 -4.38
N HIS A 221 14.94 8.59 -3.78
CA HIS A 221 14.23 8.03 -2.64
C HIS A 221 14.76 8.76 -1.40
N VAL A 222 13.95 9.61 -0.76
CA VAL A 222 14.40 10.44 0.37
C VAL A 222 15.11 9.58 1.43
N VAL A 223 14.53 8.44 1.81
CA VAL A 223 15.28 7.32 2.40
C VAL A 223 15.75 6.42 1.26
N ALA A 224 17.06 6.39 0.99
CA ALA A 224 17.61 5.67 -0.16
C ALA A 224 17.29 4.16 -0.11
N LEU A 225 17.22 3.48 -1.27
CA LEU A 225 16.88 2.05 -1.31
C LEU A 225 17.85 1.17 -0.49
N TYR A 226 19.16 1.42 -0.55
CA TYR A 226 20.12 0.68 0.26
C TYR A 226 20.02 1.04 1.74
N GLU A 227 19.73 2.30 2.07
CA GLU A 227 19.43 2.74 3.44
C GLU A 227 18.23 1.97 4.00
N ALA A 228 17.09 2.02 3.33
CA ALA A 228 15.91 1.26 3.72
C ALA A 228 16.21 -0.24 3.87
N HIS A 229 17.02 -0.80 2.96
CA HIS A 229 17.43 -2.21 3.02
C HIS A 229 18.13 -2.56 4.33
N LYS A 230 19.18 -1.81 4.70
CA LYS A 230 19.91 -2.04 5.97
C LYS A 230 19.10 -1.66 7.20
N SER A 231 18.13 -0.75 7.08
CA SER A 231 17.14 -0.41 8.13
C SER A 231 15.95 -1.38 8.24
N GLY A 232 16.04 -2.60 7.70
CA GLY A 232 15.05 -3.66 7.89
C GLY A 232 14.19 -4.01 6.66
N ALA A 233 14.22 -3.20 5.60
CA ALA A 233 13.51 -3.55 4.36
C ALA A 233 14.11 -4.78 3.66
N TRP A 234 15.31 -5.23 4.04
CA TRP A 234 15.88 -6.50 3.57
C TRP A 234 14.93 -7.68 3.79
N TYR A 235 14.13 -7.64 4.86
CA TYR A 235 13.20 -8.68 5.24
C TYR A 235 11.80 -8.48 4.64
N PHE A 236 11.53 -7.36 3.97
CA PHE A 236 10.24 -7.17 3.29
C PHE A 236 9.99 -8.27 2.25
N PRO A 237 8.75 -8.77 2.15
CA PRO A 237 8.34 -9.59 1.03
C PRO A 237 8.60 -8.87 -0.29
N ALA A 238 8.89 -9.62 -1.36
CA ALA A 238 9.31 -9.06 -2.64
C ALA A 238 8.29 -8.06 -3.21
N ALA A 239 6.99 -8.34 -3.07
CA ALA A 239 5.93 -7.42 -3.49
C ALA A 239 5.96 -6.09 -2.71
N ARG A 240 6.26 -6.11 -1.41
CA ARG A 240 6.41 -4.88 -0.61
C ARG A 240 7.66 -4.10 -0.98
N LYS A 241 8.79 -4.77 -1.25
CA LYS A 241 10.00 -4.09 -1.77
C LYS A 241 9.72 -3.39 -3.10
N LEU A 242 9.02 -4.07 -4.01
CA LEU A 242 8.59 -3.53 -5.29
C LEU A 242 7.72 -2.29 -5.11
N LYS A 243 6.70 -2.35 -4.23
CA LYS A 243 5.81 -1.22 -3.93
C LYS A 243 6.57 -0.06 -3.30
N PHE A 244 7.39 -0.31 -2.27
CA PHE A 244 8.23 0.72 -1.66
C PHE A 244 9.08 1.46 -2.70
N ALA A 245 9.77 0.73 -3.58
CA ALA A 245 10.64 1.37 -4.57
C ALA A 245 9.89 2.22 -5.63
N ASN A 246 8.57 2.07 -5.72
CA ASN A 246 7.74 2.56 -6.82
C ASN A 246 6.46 3.29 -6.33
N ASN A 247 6.42 3.68 -5.05
CA ASN A 247 5.24 4.30 -4.46
C ASN A 247 5.25 5.81 -4.74
N ILE A 248 4.43 6.22 -5.72
CA ILE A 248 4.20 7.63 -6.08
C ILE A 248 3.03 8.25 -5.30
N ASP A 249 2.24 7.44 -4.60
CA ASP A 249 1.08 7.89 -3.79
C ASP A 249 1.49 8.35 -2.38
N PHE A 250 2.78 8.23 -2.03
CA PHE A 250 3.35 8.71 -0.77
C PHE A 250 4.33 9.86 -1.02
N ASP A 251 3.80 11.09 -0.98
CA ASP A 251 4.47 12.37 -1.33
C ASP A 251 5.86 12.61 -0.68
N ASP A 252 6.17 11.93 0.42
CA ASP A 252 7.44 12.11 1.11
C ASP A 252 8.54 11.18 0.57
N LEU A 253 8.21 10.09 -0.13
CA LEU A 253 9.16 9.04 -0.49
C LEU A 253 10.03 9.38 -1.71
N LEU A 254 9.43 9.88 -2.79
CA LEU A 254 10.07 10.14 -4.06
C LEU A 254 10.06 11.62 -4.36
N ILE A 255 11.22 12.19 -4.72
CA ILE A 255 11.33 13.62 -5.08
C ILE A 255 12.23 13.86 -6.29
N ALA A 256 11.92 14.87 -7.10
CA ALA A 256 12.75 15.31 -8.21
C ALA A 256 13.88 16.22 -7.71
N VAL A 257 15.14 15.79 -7.88
CA VAL A 257 16.33 16.52 -7.42
C VAL A 257 17.43 16.50 -8.49
N GLY A 258 18.42 17.36 -8.37
CA GLY A 258 19.58 17.36 -9.25
C GLY A 258 20.40 16.08 -9.10
N GLY A 259 20.90 15.53 -10.21
CA GLY A 259 21.72 14.32 -10.16
C GLY A 259 23.01 14.47 -9.32
N SER A 260 23.55 15.69 -9.19
CA SER A 260 24.74 15.94 -8.37
C SER A 260 24.47 15.84 -6.87
N SER A 261 23.39 16.46 -6.37
CA SER A 261 23.00 16.39 -4.95
C SER A 261 22.62 14.97 -4.56
N ASN A 262 21.83 14.28 -5.39
CA ASN A 262 21.46 12.89 -5.17
C ASN A 262 22.69 11.94 -5.15
N SER A 263 23.64 12.13 -6.06
CA SER A 263 24.89 11.34 -6.06
C SER A 263 25.75 11.57 -4.81
N LYS A 264 25.73 12.79 -4.24
CA LYS A 264 26.43 13.10 -2.98
C LYS A 264 25.74 12.46 -1.78
N LYS A 265 24.40 12.48 -1.76
CA LYS A 265 23.58 11.79 -0.76
C LYS A 265 23.83 10.29 -0.76
N SER A 266 23.93 9.67 -1.94
CA SER A 266 24.20 8.23 -2.09
C SER A 266 23.18 7.38 -1.32
N SER A 267 23.58 6.76 -0.21
CA SER A 267 22.70 6.03 0.70
C SER A 267 23.00 6.38 2.16
N PHE A 268 23.41 7.64 2.37
CA PHE A 268 23.68 8.17 3.69
C PHE A 268 22.39 8.58 4.39
N ASP A 269 22.33 8.27 5.67
CA ASP A 269 21.39 8.78 6.66
C ASP A 269 21.68 10.26 7.04
N PRO A 270 20.81 10.91 7.83
CA PRO A 270 21.02 12.25 8.35
C PRO A 270 22.28 12.46 9.21
N ALA A 271 22.89 11.40 9.76
CA ALA A 271 24.17 11.53 10.48
C ALA A 271 25.34 11.74 9.52
N SER A 272 25.25 11.18 8.32
CA SER A 272 26.32 11.20 7.31
C SER A 272 26.11 12.26 6.23
N TRP A 273 24.87 12.62 5.91
CA TRP A 273 24.56 13.61 4.88
C TRP A 273 23.27 14.38 5.16
N MET A 274 23.31 15.69 4.91
CA MET A 274 22.14 16.57 4.92
C MET A 274 22.16 17.47 3.67
N PRO A 275 20.98 17.92 3.20
CA PRO A 275 20.88 18.90 2.13
C PRO A 275 21.71 20.16 2.38
N SER A 276 22.32 20.71 1.33
CA SER A 276 23.14 21.94 1.44
C SER A 276 22.30 23.19 1.70
N ASN A 277 21.04 23.18 1.22
CA ASN A 277 20.02 24.17 1.53
C ASN A 277 19.49 23.99 2.96
N ILE A 278 20.07 24.76 3.90
CA ILE A 278 19.70 24.72 5.32
C ILE A 278 18.23 25.04 5.60
N ASN A 279 17.56 25.81 4.72
CA ASN A 279 16.14 26.13 4.89
C ASN A 279 15.23 24.92 4.65
N TYR A 280 15.74 23.88 3.98
CA TYR A 280 15.02 22.64 3.72
C TYR A 280 15.30 21.56 4.78
N SER A 281 16.22 21.79 5.73
CA SER A 281 16.63 20.76 6.69
C SER A 281 15.47 20.21 7.53
N CYS A 282 14.58 21.06 8.03
CA CYS A 282 13.43 20.59 8.82
C CYS A 282 12.44 19.78 7.98
N GLU A 283 12.22 20.18 6.73
CA GLU A 283 11.34 19.43 5.84
C GLU A 283 11.94 18.07 5.47
N TYR A 284 13.24 18.04 5.15
CA TYR A 284 13.96 16.79 4.91
C TYR A 284 13.85 15.81 6.07
N LEU A 285 14.12 16.27 7.31
CA LEU A 285 14.04 15.43 8.50
C LEU A 285 12.59 14.95 8.78
N ARG A 286 11.60 15.82 8.56
CA ARG A 286 10.18 15.45 8.67
C ARG A 286 9.82 14.35 7.66
N LYS A 287 10.21 14.49 6.40
CA LYS A 287 9.99 13.48 5.35
C LYS A 287 10.68 12.17 5.72
N TRP A 288 11.94 12.26 6.16
CA TRP A 288 12.74 11.11 6.58
C TRP A 288 12.08 10.32 7.71
N LEU A 289 11.67 10.98 8.78
CA LEU A 289 10.96 10.35 9.91
C LEU A 289 9.60 9.78 9.50
N ASN A 290 8.87 10.48 8.63
CA ASN A 290 7.58 10.01 8.14
C ASN A 290 7.72 8.71 7.34
N ILE A 291 8.74 8.61 6.49
CA ILE A 291 9.04 7.38 5.72
C ILE A 291 9.47 6.26 6.67
N LYS A 292 10.41 6.52 7.59
CA LYS A 292 10.87 5.49 8.55
C LYS A 292 9.69 4.96 9.40
N ALA A 293 8.77 5.84 9.80
CA ALA A 293 7.56 5.48 10.54
C ALA A 293 6.55 4.68 9.70
N GLU A 294 6.16 5.18 8.52
CA GLU A 294 5.17 4.54 7.65
C GLU A 294 5.61 3.14 7.23
N PHE A 295 6.85 3.02 6.75
CA PHE A 295 7.39 1.75 6.26
C PHE A 295 8.04 0.91 7.36
N ARG A 296 8.04 1.38 8.61
CA ARG A 296 8.59 0.69 9.79
C ARG A 296 10.05 0.32 9.64
N LEU A 297 10.83 1.22 9.04
CA LEU A 297 12.27 1.11 8.94
C LEU A 297 12.90 1.51 10.28
N SER A 298 14.00 0.86 10.65
CA SER A 298 14.71 1.20 11.88
C SER A 298 15.47 2.50 11.75
N ILE A 299 15.61 3.20 12.88
CA ILE A 299 16.54 4.30 13.08
C ILE A 299 17.60 3.78 14.05
N ASP A 300 18.86 3.81 13.64
CA ASP A 300 19.97 3.43 14.52
C ASP A 300 20.33 4.56 15.51
N GLU A 301 21.20 4.28 16.47
CA GLU A 301 21.51 5.24 17.53
C GLU A 301 22.28 6.48 17.02
N ASP A 302 23.20 6.32 16.06
CA ASP A 302 23.96 7.45 15.49
C ASP A 302 23.04 8.37 14.69
N GLU A 303 22.17 7.77 13.88
CA GLU A 303 21.13 8.45 13.13
C GLU A 303 20.18 9.23 14.05
N LYS A 304 19.68 8.58 15.11
CA LYS A 304 18.80 9.21 16.10
C LYS A 304 19.46 10.43 16.75
N ILE A 305 20.69 10.29 17.25
CA ILE A 305 21.44 11.38 17.89
C ILE A 305 21.63 12.55 16.91
N ALA A 306 21.96 12.26 15.65
CA ALA A 306 22.12 13.29 14.63
C ALA A 306 20.81 14.02 14.36
N ILE A 307 19.69 13.29 14.20
CA ILE A 307 18.37 13.88 13.97
C ILE A 307 17.97 14.79 15.15
N GLU A 308 18.14 14.35 16.39
CA GLU A 308 17.87 15.19 17.58
C GLU A 308 18.68 16.49 17.54
N SER A 309 19.99 16.38 17.30
CA SER A 309 20.88 17.53 17.23
C SER A 309 20.52 18.49 16.08
N LEU A 310 20.12 17.95 14.93
CA LEU A 310 19.70 18.74 13.77
C LEU A 310 18.35 19.43 14.00
N TYR A 311 17.39 18.78 14.67
CA TYR A 311 16.12 19.40 15.07
C TYR A 311 16.37 20.61 15.97
N GLU A 312 17.18 20.45 17.02
CA GLU A 312 17.53 21.53 17.94
C GLU A 312 18.27 22.67 17.24
N THR A 313 19.27 22.34 16.42
CA THR A 313 20.13 23.33 15.72
C THR A 313 19.33 24.14 14.70
N ASN A 314 18.46 23.49 13.94
CA ASN A 314 17.67 24.13 12.89
C ASN A 314 16.34 24.72 13.40
N LYS A 315 15.98 24.46 14.66
CA LYS A 315 14.72 24.90 15.29
C LYS A 315 13.49 24.40 14.52
N CYS A 316 13.57 23.13 14.17
CA CYS A 316 12.40 22.34 13.88
C CYS A 316 11.62 22.13 15.20
#